data_AF-A0A699UDP5-F1
#
_entry.id   AF-A0A699UDP5-F1
#
_cell.length_a   1.000
_cell.length_b   1.000
_cell.length_c   1.000
_cell.angle_alpha   90.00
_cell.angle_beta   90.00
_cell.angle_gamma   90.00
#
_symmetry.space_group_name_H-M   'P 1'
#
loop_
_entity.id
_entity.type
_entity.pdbx_description
1 polymer ?
#
loop_
_entity_poly.entity_id
_entity_poly.type
_entity_poly.pdbx_seq_one_letter_code
_entity_poly.pdbx_strand_id
1 'polypeptide(L)'
;DFIIKFLKMIQVRLKVPVRRIRTDNGTEFVNHTLRDYYEEVGISHETSVARSPQQNGVIERRNRTLIEAARTMLIYAQAPLFLWEEAVATACFTQNHSIIRLRHGKTPYELLHSKLPDLSFFHVFGTLCYLTNDSKNLGKLQPKADIGIFIGYAPTKKAFRIYNRRTR
;
A
#
# COMPACT_ATOMS: atom_id res chain seq x y z
N ASP A 1 4.86 14.76 11.51
CA ASP A 1 6.05 13.99 11.02
C ASP A 1 5.81 13.09 9.81
N PHE A 2 4.90 12.11 9.87
CA PHE A 2 4.73 11.13 8.77
C PHE A 2 4.40 11.77 7.41
N ILE A 3 3.41 12.68 7.35
CA ILE A 3 2.97 13.33 6.11
C ILE A 3 4.12 14.10 5.45
N ILE A 4 4.86 14.90 6.23
CA ILE A 4 6.02 15.65 5.74
C ILE A 4 7.06 14.70 5.14
N LYS A 5 7.42 13.62 5.85
CA LYS A 5 8.37 12.61 5.37
C LYS A 5 7.89 11.95 4.08
N PHE A 6 6.59 11.62 4.01
CA PHE A 6 5.98 11.05 2.81
C PHE A 6 6.06 12.02 1.62
N LEU A 7 5.68 13.28 1.80
CA LEU A 7 5.74 14.30 0.75
C LEU A 7 7.17 14.51 0.22
N LYS A 8 8.16 14.65 1.12
CA LYS A 8 9.57 14.73 0.74
C LYS A 8 10.00 13.50 -0.07
N MET A 9 9.63 12.31 0.40
CA MET A 9 9.95 11.05 -0.27
C MET A 9 9.35 10.97 -1.69
N ILE A 10 8.06 11.31 -1.88
CA ILE A 10 7.44 11.20 -3.20
C ILE A 10 8.02 12.21 -4.18
N GLN A 11 8.30 13.44 -3.74
CA GLN A 11 8.88 14.47 -4.62
C GLN A 11 10.26 14.06 -5.12
N VAL A 12 11.10 13.51 -4.24
CA VAL A 12 12.43 13.02 -4.60
C VAL A 12 12.33 11.82 -5.54
N ARG A 13 11.46 10.84 -5.24
CA ARG A 13 11.32 9.62 -6.06
C ARG A 13 10.76 9.89 -7.45
N LEU A 14 9.79 10.79 -7.55
CA LEU A 14 9.11 11.10 -8.81
C LEU A 14 9.79 12.23 -9.58
N LYS A 15 10.70 12.98 -8.96
CA LYS A 15 11.32 14.18 -9.51
C LYS A 15 10.29 15.23 -9.96
N VAL A 16 9.17 15.31 -9.24
CA VAL A 16 8.06 16.25 -9.52
C VAL A 16 7.64 16.92 -8.20
N PRO A 17 7.52 18.26 -8.17
CA PRO A 17 7.04 18.97 -6.99
C PRO A 17 5.54 18.75 -6.78
N VAL A 18 5.14 18.50 -5.54
CA VAL A 18 3.74 18.58 -5.12
C VAL A 18 3.39 20.06 -5.05
N ARG A 19 2.38 20.48 -5.81
CA ARG A 19 1.95 21.89 -5.84
C ARG A 19 0.77 22.17 -4.92
N ARG A 20 -0.09 21.17 -4.75
CA ARG A 20 -1.38 21.33 -4.07
C ARG A 20 -1.77 20.03 -3.38
N ILE A 21 -2.28 20.17 -2.17
CA ILE A 21 -2.82 19.09 -1.36
C ILE A 21 -4.24 19.48 -0.96
N ARG A 22 -5.18 18.55 -1.06
CA ARG A 22 -6.55 18.72 -0.59
C ARG A 22 -6.89 17.66 0.44
N THR A 23 -7.39 18.08 1.61
CA THR A 23 -7.78 17.18 2.71
C THR A 23 -9.13 17.58 3.30
N ASP A 24 -9.68 16.76 4.19
CA ASP A 24 -10.72 17.25 5.10
C ASP A 24 -10.14 18.18 6.18
N ASN A 25 -11.01 18.61 7.09
CA ASN A 25 -10.66 19.41 8.26
C ASN A 25 -10.21 18.54 9.46
N GLY A 26 -9.75 17.30 9.22
CA GLY A 26 -9.18 16.46 10.26
C GLY A 26 -7.97 17.16 10.92
N THR A 27 -7.86 17.05 12.24
CA THR A 27 -6.79 17.72 13.00
C THR A 27 -5.42 17.15 12.68
N GLU A 28 -5.36 15.91 12.18
CA GLU A 28 -4.16 15.30 11.64
C GLU A 28 -3.64 16.00 10.37
N PHE A 29 -4.51 16.66 9.60
CA PHE A 29 -4.17 17.40 8.38
C PHE A 29 -4.13 18.92 8.60
N VAL A 30 -4.88 19.42 9.56
CA VAL A 30 -4.97 20.85 9.91
C VAL A 30 -4.27 21.08 11.26
N ASN A 31 -2.97 21.34 11.21
CA ASN A 31 -2.15 21.70 12.38
C ASN A 31 -1.03 22.68 11.99
N HIS A 32 -0.45 23.33 13.00
CA HIS A 32 0.61 24.32 12.81
C HIS A 32 1.83 23.73 12.10
N THR A 33 2.27 22.53 12.48
CA THR A 33 3.45 21.87 11.89
C THR A 33 3.33 21.65 10.39
N LEU A 34 2.15 21.21 9.91
CA LEU A 34 1.91 21.02 8.49
C LEU A 34 1.74 22.35 7.76
N ARG A 35 1.09 23.33 8.39
CA ARG A 35 0.95 24.68 7.82
C ARG A 35 2.31 25.31 7.55
N ASP A 36 3.17 25.36 8.57
CA ASP A 36 4.51 25.94 8.48
C ASP A 36 5.33 25.25 7.39
N TYR A 37 5.27 23.91 7.33
CA TYR A 37 5.94 23.14 6.29
C TYR A 37 5.41 23.45 4.88
N TYR A 38 4.08 23.53 4.71
CA TYR A 38 3.49 23.83 3.41
C TYR A 38 3.85 25.24 2.92
N GLU A 39 3.87 26.22 3.82
CA GLU A 39 4.31 27.59 3.52
C GLU A 39 5.80 27.64 3.15
N GLU A 40 6.66 26.96 3.92
CA GLU A 40 8.11 26.88 3.68
C GLU A 40 8.43 26.35 2.27
N VAL A 41 7.74 25.30 1.83
CA VAL A 41 8.01 24.63 0.55
C VAL A 41 7.09 25.08 -0.59
N GLY A 42 6.17 26.01 -0.34
CA GLY A 42 5.25 26.58 -1.33
C GLY A 42 4.14 25.63 -1.81
N ILE A 43 3.68 24.70 -0.97
CA ILE A 43 2.54 23.82 -1.25
C ILE A 43 1.23 24.54 -0.88
N SER A 44 0.28 24.62 -1.81
CA SER A 44 -1.08 25.10 -1.48
C SER A 44 -1.89 24.01 -0.77
N HIS A 45 -2.32 24.26 0.46
CA HIS A 45 -3.23 23.37 1.19
C HIS A 45 -4.68 23.87 1.06
N GLU A 46 -5.56 23.01 0.54
CA GLU A 46 -6.98 23.25 0.42
C GLU A 46 -7.74 22.30 1.36
N THR A 47 -8.72 22.81 2.10
CA THR A 47 -9.59 21.97 2.94
C THR A 47 -11.00 21.90 2.38
N SER A 48 -11.67 20.76 2.60
CA SER A 48 -13.09 20.62 2.28
C SER A 48 -13.95 21.50 3.17
N VAL A 49 -15.07 21.99 2.64
CA VAL A 49 -16.12 22.67 3.42
C VAL A 49 -16.65 21.73 4.50
N ALA A 50 -16.88 22.25 5.70
CA ALA A 50 -17.45 21.49 6.79
C ALA A 50 -18.78 20.82 6.37
N ARG A 51 -18.97 19.56 6.78
CA ARG A 51 -20.17 18.75 6.47
C ARG A 51 -20.45 18.53 4.98
N SER A 52 -19.44 18.68 4.11
CA SER A 52 -19.53 18.41 2.67
C SER A 52 -18.64 17.23 2.24
N PRO A 53 -18.93 15.98 2.70
CA PRO A 53 -18.11 14.79 2.40
C PRO A 53 -17.98 14.52 0.89
N GLN A 54 -18.93 14.99 0.08
CA GLN A 54 -18.91 14.88 -1.38
C GLN A 54 -17.66 15.53 -2.00
N GLN A 55 -17.10 16.58 -1.39
CA GLN A 55 -15.87 17.21 -1.86
C GLN A 55 -14.64 16.29 -1.75
N ASN A 56 -14.69 15.34 -0.81
CA ASN A 56 -13.69 14.28 -0.64
C ASN A 56 -14.13 12.95 -1.25
N GLY A 57 -15.20 12.93 -2.05
CA GLY A 57 -15.76 11.70 -2.59
C GLY A 57 -14.77 10.87 -3.42
N VAL A 58 -13.71 11.47 -3.99
CA VAL A 58 -12.66 10.72 -4.69
C VAL A 58 -11.85 9.84 -3.73
N ILE A 59 -11.40 10.41 -2.61
CA ILE A 59 -10.61 9.66 -1.62
C ILE A 59 -11.49 8.67 -0.87
N GLU A 60 -12.74 9.04 -0.52
CA GLU A 60 -13.69 8.15 0.14
C GLU A 60 -14.00 6.91 -0.71
N ARG A 61 -14.29 7.09 -2.01
CA ARG A 61 -14.51 5.98 -2.94
C ARG A 61 -13.26 5.09 -3.04
N ARG A 62 -12.07 5.71 -3.11
CA ARG A 62 -10.81 4.95 -3.21
C ARG A 62 -10.56 4.12 -1.96
N ASN A 63 -10.76 4.70 -0.77
CA ASN A 63 -10.60 4.01 0.50
C ASN A 63 -11.60 2.86 0.62
N ARG A 64 -12.88 3.07 0.27
CA ARG A 64 -13.88 2.00 0.24
C ARG A 64 -13.46 0.83 -0.64
N THR A 65 -13.04 1.10 -1.88
CA THR A 65 -12.56 0.05 -2.81
C THR A 65 -11.33 -0.69 -2.29
N LEU A 66 -10.40 -0.02 -1.59
CA LEU A 66 -9.24 -0.67 -0.98
C LEU A 66 -9.65 -1.59 0.17
N ILE A 67 -10.54 -1.14 1.05
CA ILE A 67 -11.04 -1.94 2.17
C ILE A 67 -11.85 -3.15 1.69
N GLU A 68 -12.72 -2.98 0.68
CA GLU A 68 -13.48 -4.07 0.09
C GLU A 68 -12.57 -5.13 -0.56
N ALA A 69 -11.54 -4.70 -1.28
CA ALA A 69 -10.56 -5.61 -1.87
C ALA A 69 -9.74 -6.35 -0.80
N ALA A 70 -9.29 -5.64 0.24
CA ALA A 70 -8.57 -6.26 1.36
C ALA A 70 -9.45 -7.28 2.11
N ARG A 71 -10.71 -6.93 2.36
CA ARG A 71 -11.70 -7.86 2.96
C ARG A 71 -11.87 -9.12 2.11
N THR A 72 -11.99 -8.96 0.80
CA THR A 72 -12.10 -10.09 -0.15
C THR A 72 -10.87 -10.98 -0.09
N MET A 73 -9.66 -10.39 -0.06
CA MET A 73 -8.40 -11.13 0.08
C MET A 73 -8.33 -11.93 1.38
N LEU A 74 -8.74 -11.34 2.51
CA LEU A 74 -8.74 -12.02 3.81
C LEU A 74 -9.73 -13.20 3.84
N ILE A 75 -10.95 -13.00 3.34
CA ILE A 75 -11.98 -14.04 3.28
C ILE A 75 -11.52 -15.19 2.37
N TYR A 76 -11.02 -14.87 1.17
CA TYR A 76 -10.51 -15.87 0.23
C TYR A 76 -9.38 -16.71 0.83
N ALA A 77 -8.44 -16.06 1.51
CA ALA A 77 -7.28 -16.72 2.13
C ALA A 77 -7.60 -17.43 3.45
N GLN A 78 -8.82 -17.29 3.99
CA GLN A 78 -9.17 -17.67 5.37
C GLN A 78 -8.15 -17.13 6.38
N ALA A 79 -7.66 -15.91 6.12
CA ALA A 79 -6.58 -15.30 6.87
C ALA A 79 -7.10 -14.62 8.15
N PRO A 80 -6.35 -14.67 9.26
CA PRO A 80 -6.70 -13.95 10.47
C PRO A 80 -6.88 -12.44 10.25
N LEU A 81 -7.84 -11.83 10.94
CA LEU A 81 -8.15 -10.39 10.79
C LEU A 81 -6.96 -9.50 11.13
N PHE A 82 -6.04 -9.89 12.02
CA PHE A 82 -4.87 -9.09 12.36
C PHE A 82 -3.94 -8.84 11.16
N LEU A 83 -4.07 -9.62 10.07
CA LEU A 83 -3.34 -9.42 8.80
C LEU A 83 -3.98 -8.34 7.91
N TRP A 84 -4.99 -7.59 8.40
CA TRP A 84 -5.70 -6.60 7.60
C TRP A 84 -4.79 -5.54 6.98
N GLU A 85 -3.74 -5.09 7.67
CA GLU A 85 -2.79 -4.11 7.13
C GLU A 85 -2.04 -4.65 5.90
N GLU A 86 -1.67 -5.93 5.95
CA GLU A 86 -0.97 -6.63 4.85
C GLU A 86 -1.90 -6.82 3.65
N ALA A 87 -3.16 -7.16 3.92
CA ALA A 87 -4.19 -7.26 2.88
C ALA A 87 -4.46 -5.90 2.22
N VAL A 88 -4.55 -4.81 3.00
CA VAL A 88 -4.70 -3.44 2.47
C VAL A 88 -3.49 -3.02 1.64
N ALA A 89 -2.27 -3.29 2.13
CA ALA A 89 -1.04 -3.00 1.38
C ALA A 89 -0.99 -3.77 0.06
N THR A 90 -1.35 -5.06 0.06
CA THR A 90 -1.39 -5.92 -1.12
C THR A 90 -2.47 -5.49 -2.11
N ALA A 91 -3.65 -5.12 -1.62
CA ALA A 91 -4.72 -4.55 -2.44
C ALA A 91 -4.27 -3.25 -3.10
N CYS A 92 -3.64 -2.34 -2.34
CA CYS A 92 -3.12 -1.08 -2.87
C CYS A 92 -2.06 -1.31 -3.96
N PHE A 93 -1.07 -2.19 -3.69
CA PHE A 93 -0.06 -2.56 -4.65
C PHE A 93 -0.67 -3.11 -5.94
N THR A 94 -1.59 -4.08 -5.82
CA THR A 94 -2.24 -4.72 -6.97
C THR A 94 -3.04 -3.74 -7.78
N GLN A 95 -3.93 -2.98 -7.16
CA GLN A 95 -4.78 -2.04 -7.87
C GLN A 95 -3.99 -0.93 -8.57
N ASN A 96 -2.87 -0.47 -8.00
CA ASN A 96 -2.05 0.57 -8.64
C ASN A 96 -1.32 0.06 -9.89
N HIS A 97 -1.10 -1.25 -10.02
CA HIS A 97 -0.39 -1.85 -11.15
C HIS A 97 -1.30 -2.58 -12.15
N SER A 98 -2.52 -2.96 -11.78
CA SER A 98 -3.40 -3.75 -12.68
C SER A 98 -4.68 -3.04 -13.12
N ILE A 99 -5.21 -2.09 -12.33
CA ILE A 99 -6.46 -1.42 -12.71
C ILE A 99 -6.17 -0.34 -13.74
N ILE A 100 -6.77 -0.49 -14.92
CA ILE A 100 -6.72 0.50 -15.98
C ILE A 100 -7.68 1.65 -15.64
N ARG A 101 -7.16 2.87 -15.58
CA ARG A 101 -7.98 4.08 -15.50
C ARG A 101 -8.51 4.38 -16.89
N LEU A 102 -9.78 4.04 -17.14
CA LEU A 102 -10.46 4.13 -18.44
C LEU A 102 -10.18 5.44 -19.19
N ARG A 103 -10.22 6.58 -18.51
CA ARG A 103 -9.95 7.91 -19.10
C ARG A 103 -8.60 8.03 -19.81
N HIS A 104 -7.59 7.28 -19.37
CA HIS A 104 -6.24 7.35 -19.93
C HIS A 104 -5.80 6.06 -20.62
N GLY A 105 -6.58 4.99 -20.54
CA GLY A 105 -6.18 3.66 -21.02
C GLY A 105 -4.90 3.12 -20.36
N LYS A 106 -4.56 3.62 -19.16
CA LYS A 106 -3.30 3.33 -18.44
C LYS A 106 -3.54 3.01 -16.97
N THR A 107 -2.64 2.23 -16.38
CA THR A 107 -2.60 1.96 -14.93
C THR A 107 -2.06 3.18 -14.16
N PRO A 108 -2.41 3.35 -12.86
CA PRO A 108 -1.78 4.37 -12.02
C PRO A 108 -0.24 4.30 -12.03
N TYR A 109 0.32 3.09 -12.05
CA TYR A 109 1.77 2.87 -12.15
C TYR A 109 2.34 3.46 -13.44
N GLU A 110 1.72 3.20 -14.60
CA GLU A 110 2.15 3.76 -15.88
C GLU A 110 2.04 5.28 -15.90
N LEU A 111 0.97 5.84 -15.34
CA LEU A 111 0.78 7.28 -15.27
C LEU A 111 1.85 7.95 -14.41
N LEU A 112 2.31 7.27 -13.35
CA LEU A 112 3.26 7.82 -12.40
C LEU A 112 4.73 7.61 -12.82
N HIS A 113 5.04 6.47 -13.42
CA HIS A 113 6.42 6.05 -13.74
C HIS A 113 6.73 6.06 -15.23
N SER A 114 5.75 6.31 -16.09
CA SER A 114 5.90 6.24 -17.57
C SER A 114 6.47 4.89 -18.05
N LYS A 115 6.20 3.81 -17.30
CA LYS A 115 6.70 2.46 -17.54
C LYS A 115 5.57 1.45 -17.32
N LEU A 116 5.52 0.41 -18.16
CA LEU A 116 4.61 -0.72 -17.93
C LEU A 116 4.97 -1.45 -16.63
N PRO A 117 3.97 -1.85 -15.82
CA PRO A 117 4.20 -2.65 -14.63
C PRO A 117 4.65 -4.05 -15.03
N ASP A 118 5.65 -4.58 -14.34
CA ASP A 118 6.02 -5.99 -14.46
C ASP A 118 5.01 -6.83 -13.67
N LEU A 119 4.19 -7.59 -14.38
CA LEU A 119 3.14 -8.42 -13.78
C LEU A 119 3.65 -9.81 -13.35
N SER A 120 4.87 -10.20 -13.74
CA SER A 120 5.43 -11.53 -13.39
C SER A 120 5.68 -11.70 -11.89
N PHE A 121 5.77 -10.58 -11.17
CA PHE A 121 6.03 -10.55 -9.74
C PHE A 121 4.78 -10.76 -8.87
N PHE A 122 3.58 -10.87 -9.48
CA PHE A 122 2.33 -10.96 -8.74
C PHE A 122 2.04 -12.37 -8.23
N HIS A 123 1.65 -12.43 -6.96
CA HIS A 123 1.13 -13.65 -6.33
C HIS A 123 -0.23 -13.38 -5.67
N VAL A 124 -1.07 -14.41 -5.62
CA VAL A 124 -2.39 -14.33 -5.00
C VAL A 124 -2.22 -14.27 -3.48
N PHE A 125 -2.79 -13.26 -2.83
CA PHE A 125 -2.83 -13.17 -1.37
C PHE A 125 -3.42 -14.46 -0.78
N GLY A 126 -2.74 -15.06 0.19
CA GLY A 126 -3.16 -16.35 0.77
C GLY A 126 -2.52 -17.58 0.15
N THR A 127 -1.71 -17.43 -0.91
CA THR A 127 -1.05 -18.59 -1.55
C THR A 127 -0.07 -19.28 -0.59
N LEU A 128 -0.06 -20.61 -0.64
CA LEU A 128 0.88 -21.43 0.12
C LEU A 128 2.32 -21.16 -0.32
N CYS A 129 3.21 -20.99 0.63
CA CYS A 129 4.64 -20.80 0.38
C CYS A 129 5.45 -21.82 1.19
N TYR A 130 6.56 -22.28 0.60
CA TYR A 130 7.52 -23.15 1.27
C TYR A 130 8.80 -22.36 1.52
N LEU A 131 9.04 -22.01 2.77
CA LEU A 131 10.21 -21.27 3.23
C LEU A 131 11.32 -22.28 3.53
N THR A 132 12.52 -22.09 2.97
CA THR A 132 13.67 -22.91 3.36
C THR A 132 13.92 -22.78 4.87
N ASN A 133 14.01 -23.91 5.56
CA ASN A 133 14.41 -23.95 6.95
C ASN A 133 15.93 -23.94 7.01
N ASP A 134 16.51 -22.79 7.39
CA ASP A 134 17.97 -22.60 7.47
C ASP A 134 18.56 -22.99 8.84
N SER A 135 17.82 -23.73 9.67
CA SER A 135 18.32 -24.14 10.98
C SER A 135 19.51 -25.09 10.84
N LYS A 136 20.59 -24.78 11.57
CA LYS A 136 21.87 -25.51 11.47
C LYS A 136 21.79 -26.97 11.95
N ASN A 137 20.71 -27.35 12.63
CA ASN A 137 20.52 -28.64 13.29
C ASN A 137 19.44 -29.51 12.64
N LEU A 138 19.21 -29.40 11.32
CA LEU A 138 18.26 -30.26 10.62
C LEU A 138 18.80 -31.70 10.49
N GLY A 139 18.12 -32.64 11.14
CA GLY A 139 18.39 -34.07 10.95
C GLY A 139 18.11 -34.53 9.52
N LYS A 140 18.72 -35.64 9.06
CA LYS A 140 18.64 -36.13 7.66
C LYS A 140 17.21 -36.29 7.11
N LEU A 141 16.22 -36.55 7.97
CA LEU A 141 14.82 -36.79 7.61
C LEU A 141 13.86 -35.68 8.07
N GLN A 142 14.36 -34.60 8.65
CA GLN A 142 13.49 -33.51 9.10
C GLN A 142 13.01 -32.64 7.92
N PRO A 143 11.82 -32.02 8.01
CA PRO A 143 11.34 -31.10 7.00
C PRO A 143 12.36 -29.97 6.76
N LYS A 144 12.78 -29.82 5.50
CA LYS A 144 13.69 -28.76 5.06
C LYS A 144 12.99 -27.43 4.75
N ALA A 145 11.67 -27.39 4.87
CA ALA A 145 10.90 -26.20 4.62
C ALA A 145 9.78 -26.02 5.66
N ASP A 146 9.54 -24.77 6.02
CA ASP A 146 8.37 -24.36 6.77
C ASP A 146 7.25 -23.90 5.83
N ILE A 147 6.03 -24.20 6.22
CA ILE A 147 4.84 -23.80 5.49
C ILE A 147 4.46 -22.38 5.92
N GLY A 148 4.33 -21.49 4.95
CA GLY A 148 3.87 -20.12 5.14
C GLY A 148 2.76 -19.75 4.17
N ILE A 149 2.21 -18.56 4.38
CA ILE A 149 1.16 -17.97 3.54
C ILE A 149 1.69 -16.64 3.00
N PHE A 150 1.58 -16.42 1.70
CA PHE A 150 1.88 -15.13 1.09
C PHE A 150 0.91 -14.06 1.59
N ILE A 151 1.45 -13.00 2.20
CA ILE A 151 0.67 -11.90 2.76
C ILE A 151 0.99 -10.55 2.11
N GLY A 152 1.96 -10.49 1.17
CA GLY A 152 2.20 -9.27 0.42
C GLY A 152 3.64 -9.05 0.01
N TYR A 153 3.95 -7.82 -0.35
CA TYR A 153 5.24 -7.43 -0.94
C TYR A 153 6.07 -6.63 0.07
N ALA A 154 7.38 -6.89 0.15
CA ALA A 154 8.26 -6.12 1.01
C ALA A 154 8.49 -4.70 0.44
N PRO A 155 8.39 -3.64 1.25
CA PRO A 155 8.44 -2.26 0.75
C PRO A 155 9.84 -1.82 0.29
N THR A 156 10.91 -2.42 0.80
CA THR A 156 12.31 -2.01 0.58
C THR A 156 13.18 -3.07 -0.09
N LYS A 157 12.65 -4.28 -0.29
CA LYS A 157 13.40 -5.43 -0.83
C LYS A 157 12.59 -6.06 -1.96
N LYS A 158 13.27 -6.63 -2.95
CA LYS A 158 12.64 -7.55 -3.92
C LYS A 158 12.36 -8.89 -3.23
N ALA A 159 11.40 -8.88 -2.30
CA ALA A 159 11.06 -10.01 -1.47
C ALA A 159 9.57 -10.01 -1.15
N PHE A 160 9.06 -11.17 -0.76
CA PHE A 160 7.69 -11.35 -0.32
C PHE A 160 7.61 -11.33 1.20
N ARG A 161 6.48 -10.87 1.72
CA ARG A 161 6.09 -11.03 3.11
C ARG A 161 5.32 -12.33 3.22
N ILE A 162 5.76 -13.19 4.13
CA ILE A 162 5.20 -14.52 4.33
C ILE A 162 4.84 -14.67 5.80
N TYR A 163 3.61 -15.07 6.07
CA TYR A 163 3.13 -15.41 7.40
C TYR A 163 3.39 -16.90 7.67
N ASN A 164 4.26 -17.20 8.62
CA ASN A 164 4.53 -18.57 9.08
C ASN A 164 3.60 -18.89 10.26
N ARG A 165 2.71 -19.86 10.07
CA ARG A 165 1.73 -20.30 11.09
C ARG A 165 2.36 -21.01 12.29
N ARG A 166 3.62 -21.46 12.20
CA ARG A 166 4.30 -22.16 13.30
C ARG A 166 4.87 -21.21 14.34
N THR A 167 5.37 -20.05 13.91
CA THR A 167 6.14 -19.15 14.77
C THR A 167 5.29 -18.08 15.45
N ARG A 168 3.99 -18.01 15.15
CA ARG A 168 2.97 -17.16 15.79
C ARG A 168 1.57 -17.73 15.62
#